data_AF-C0BLH6-F1
#
_entry.id   AF-C0BLH6-F1
#
_cell.length_a   1.000
_cell.length_b   1.000
_cell.length_c   1.000
_cell.angle_alpha   90.00
_cell.angle_beta   90.00
_cell.angle_gamma   90.00
#
_symmetry.space_group_name_H-M   'P 1'
#
loop_
_entity.id
_entity.type
_entity.pdbx_description
1 polymer ?
#
loop_
_entity_poly.entity_id
_entity_poly.type
_entity_poly.pdbx_seq_one_letter_code
_entity_poly.pdbx_strand_id
1 'polypeptide(L)'
;MALSYQKANYRLFENEYYTLPVPKRAQVLNKTSKSIELFYPELNASLYINYVPVTLSLDEMVHGIEKKLSEHQTKATAIVAYPYEEDGGSKAGVLYEIKGNAASSAQFYVTDKEKHFLNGALYFNIKPNYDSIYPAAQYIIEDLREMISQVSWKTP
;
A
#
# COMPACT_ATOMS: atom_id res chain seq x y z
N MET A 1 18.50 21.96 -4.35
CA MET A 1 18.42 21.07 -5.53
C MET A 1 18.03 19.69 -5.04
N ALA A 2 16.75 19.31 -5.09
CA ALA A 2 16.24 18.08 -4.44
C ALA A 2 15.15 17.37 -5.27
N LEU A 3 15.29 17.31 -6.61
CA LEU A 3 14.22 16.80 -7.48
C LEU A 3 14.68 15.81 -8.57
N SER A 4 15.96 15.42 -8.61
CA SER A 4 16.49 14.57 -9.68
C SER A 4 16.81 13.13 -9.27
N TYR A 5 16.75 12.76 -7.99
CA TYR A 5 17.20 11.44 -7.54
C TYR A 5 16.16 10.30 -7.71
N GLN A 6 14.86 10.59 -7.71
CA GLN A 6 13.83 9.54 -7.67
C GLN A 6 13.09 9.23 -8.98
N LYS A 7 13.07 10.12 -9.98
CA LYS A 7 12.25 9.89 -11.21
C LYS A 7 12.71 8.73 -12.09
N ALA A 8 13.97 8.28 -11.99
CA ALA A 8 14.47 7.22 -12.87
C ALA A 8 13.97 5.81 -12.50
N ASN A 9 13.58 5.57 -11.24
CA ASN A 9 13.24 4.24 -10.74
C ASN A 9 11.73 3.97 -10.63
N TYR A 10 10.89 4.98 -10.85
CA TYR A 10 9.44 4.84 -10.82
C TYR A 10 8.84 5.12 -12.21
N ARG A 11 7.70 4.50 -12.48
CA ARG A 11 6.80 4.82 -13.60
C ARG A 11 5.49 5.34 -13.03
N LEU A 12 4.84 6.28 -13.70
CA LEU A 12 3.57 6.79 -13.22
C LEU A 12 2.44 5.86 -13.68
N PHE A 13 1.68 5.33 -12.73
CA PHE A 13 0.37 4.75 -12.99
C PHE A 13 -0.69 5.84 -12.82
N GLU A 14 -1.66 5.88 -13.71
CA GLU A 14 -2.79 6.80 -13.60
C GLU A 14 -4.09 6.13 -14.06
N ASN A 15 -5.18 6.52 -13.43
CA ASN A 15 -6.54 6.22 -13.86
C ASN A 15 -7.40 7.49 -13.76
N GLU A 16 -8.72 7.36 -13.77
CA GLU A 16 -9.67 8.49 -13.63
C GLU A 16 -9.70 9.08 -12.20
N TYR A 17 -9.18 8.36 -11.18
CA TYR A 17 -9.32 8.73 -9.77
C TYR A 17 -8.02 9.24 -9.13
N TYR A 18 -6.86 8.72 -9.55
CA TYR A 18 -5.58 9.05 -8.93
C TYR A 18 -4.39 8.84 -9.88
N THR A 19 -3.23 9.36 -9.46
CA THR A 19 -1.92 9.02 -10.00
C THR A 19 -1.05 8.46 -8.88
N LEU A 20 -0.30 7.40 -9.18
CA LEU A 20 0.55 6.68 -8.24
C LEU A 20 1.90 6.36 -8.89
N PRO A 21 3.03 6.78 -8.31
CA PRO A 21 4.32 6.29 -8.79
C PRO A 21 4.44 4.81 -8.43
N VAL A 22 4.85 3.99 -9.39
CA VAL A 22 5.04 2.55 -9.24
C VAL A 22 6.51 2.23 -9.48
N PRO A 23 7.19 1.51 -8.59
CA PRO A 23 8.57 1.09 -8.81
C PRO A 23 8.72 0.31 -10.14
N LYS A 24 9.74 0.60 -10.94
CA LYS A 24 9.99 -0.12 -12.21
C LYS A 24 10.29 -1.61 -12.01
N ARG A 25 10.76 -1.99 -10.82
CA ARG A 25 10.96 -3.38 -10.39
C ARG A 25 9.66 -4.15 -10.18
N ALA A 26 8.54 -3.45 -9.99
CA ALA A 26 7.22 -4.05 -9.94
C ALA A 26 6.59 -4.10 -11.34
N GLN A 27 6.10 -5.26 -11.73
CA GLN A 27 5.29 -5.49 -12.93
C GLN A 27 3.81 -5.28 -12.60
N VAL A 28 3.06 -4.65 -13.51
CA VAL A 28 1.60 -4.52 -13.35
C VAL A 28 1.01 -5.76 -14.01
N LEU A 29 0.44 -6.68 -13.22
CA LEU A 29 -0.14 -7.92 -13.76
C LEU A 29 -1.59 -7.72 -14.15
N ASN A 30 -2.39 -7.19 -13.22
CA ASN A 30 -3.81 -6.95 -13.40
C ASN A 30 -4.12 -5.48 -13.12
N LYS A 31 -5.01 -4.90 -13.93
CA LYS A 31 -5.53 -3.56 -13.69
C LYS A 31 -6.99 -3.47 -14.11
N THR A 32 -7.80 -2.85 -13.27
CA THR A 32 -9.16 -2.43 -13.56
C THR A 32 -9.24 -0.90 -13.43
N SER A 33 -10.42 -0.30 -13.58
CA SER A 33 -10.60 1.13 -13.31
C SER A 33 -10.28 1.50 -11.86
N LYS A 34 -10.42 0.56 -10.91
CA LYS A 34 -10.29 0.82 -9.46
C LYS A 34 -9.21 0.00 -8.77
N SER A 35 -8.65 -1.03 -9.38
CA SER A 35 -7.69 -1.92 -8.71
C SER A 35 -6.47 -2.15 -9.58
N ILE A 36 -5.30 -2.30 -8.95
CA ILE A 36 -4.07 -2.75 -9.58
C ILE A 36 -3.39 -3.82 -8.76
N GLU A 37 -2.77 -4.76 -9.46
CA GLU A 37 -1.87 -5.76 -8.89
C GLU A 37 -0.46 -5.49 -9.38
N LEU A 38 0.44 -5.26 -8.43
CA LEU A 38 1.86 -5.06 -8.64
C LEU A 38 2.63 -6.29 -8.18
N PHE A 39 3.26 -6.99 -9.11
CA PHE A 39 4.09 -8.15 -8.81
C PHE A 39 5.57 -7.77 -8.82
N TYR A 40 6.29 -8.14 -7.75
CA TYR A 40 7.73 -7.98 -7.60
C TYR A 40 8.38 -9.34 -7.90
N PRO A 41 8.87 -9.60 -9.13
CA PRO A 41 9.32 -10.94 -9.53
C PRO A 41 10.53 -11.42 -8.74
N GLU A 42 11.48 -10.53 -8.47
CA GLU A 42 12.69 -10.83 -7.70
C GLU A 42 12.40 -11.22 -6.26
N LEU A 43 11.28 -10.74 -5.71
CA LEU A 43 10.87 -10.96 -4.32
C LEU A 43 9.73 -11.99 -4.22
N ASN A 44 9.24 -12.49 -5.36
CA ASN A 44 8.05 -13.33 -5.48
C ASN A 44 6.87 -12.83 -4.61
N ALA A 45 6.56 -11.55 -4.73
CA ALA A 45 5.55 -10.88 -3.91
C ALA A 45 4.54 -10.11 -4.77
N SER A 46 3.28 -10.15 -4.37
CA SER A 46 2.18 -9.42 -5.00
C SER A 46 1.64 -8.36 -4.04
N LEU A 47 1.56 -7.12 -4.52
CA LEU A 47 0.95 -6.00 -3.86
C LEU A 47 -0.36 -5.66 -4.56
N TYR A 48 -1.47 -5.85 -3.87
CA TYR A 48 -2.79 -5.49 -4.36
C TYR A 48 -3.15 -4.11 -3.85
N ILE A 49 -3.63 -3.25 -4.75
CA ILE A 49 -4.05 -1.89 -4.43
C ILE A 49 -5.46 -1.71 -4.98
N ASN A 50 -6.37 -1.21 -4.15
CA ASN A 50 -7.77 -1.00 -4.49
C ASN A 50 -8.20 0.42 -4.11
N TYR A 51 -8.90 1.05 -5.03
CA TYR A 51 -9.53 2.34 -4.84
C TYR A 51 -11.01 2.15 -4.52
N VAL A 52 -11.46 2.85 -3.49
CA VAL A 52 -12.83 2.89 -3.02
C VAL A 52 -13.20 4.37 -2.87
N PRO A 53 -14.33 4.83 -3.42
CA PRO A 53 -14.83 6.16 -3.10
C PRO A 53 -15.24 6.21 -1.62
N VAL A 54 -15.01 7.33 -0.95
CA VAL A 54 -15.49 7.54 0.43
C VAL A 54 -17.01 7.68 0.37
N THR A 55 -17.71 6.63 0.79
CA THR A 55 -19.19 6.59 0.83
C THR A 55 -19.75 6.37 2.24
N LEU A 56 -18.88 5.99 3.18
CA LEU A 56 -19.16 5.79 4.60
C LEU A 56 -18.28 6.75 5.40
N SER A 57 -18.47 6.82 6.72
CA SER A 57 -17.53 7.57 7.55
C SER A 57 -16.12 6.95 7.45
N LEU A 58 -15.09 7.81 7.53
CA LEU A 58 -13.69 7.34 7.46
C LEU A 58 -13.40 6.28 8.54
N ASP A 59 -13.98 6.46 9.72
CA ASP A 59 -13.89 5.52 10.84
C ASP A 59 -14.38 4.12 10.45
N GLU A 60 -15.54 4.00 9.79
CA GLU A 60 -16.06 2.72 9.32
C GLU A 60 -15.15 2.06 8.27
N MET A 61 -14.55 2.86 7.36
CA MET A 61 -13.64 2.34 6.34
C MET A 61 -12.34 1.82 6.95
N VAL A 62 -11.78 2.55 7.92
CA VAL A 62 -10.59 2.15 8.67
C VAL A 62 -10.89 0.92 9.53
N HIS A 63 -12.00 0.91 10.25
CA HIS A 63 -12.44 -0.23 11.04
C HIS A 63 -12.61 -1.50 10.19
N GLY A 64 -13.11 -1.35 8.95
CA GLY A 64 -13.18 -2.46 7.99
C GLY A 64 -11.83 -3.05 7.61
N ILE A 65 -10.78 -2.22 7.52
CA ILE A 65 -9.40 -2.68 7.29
C ILE A 65 -8.84 -3.34 8.55
N GLU A 66 -8.98 -2.72 9.71
CA GLU A 66 -8.47 -3.22 10.99
C GLU A 66 -9.13 -4.55 11.38
N LYS A 67 -10.42 -4.71 11.10
CA LYS A 67 -11.12 -5.98 11.28
C LYS A 67 -10.54 -7.07 10.39
N LYS A 68 -10.29 -6.80 9.10
CA LYS A 68 -9.64 -7.77 8.19
C LYS A 68 -8.21 -8.09 8.61
N LEU A 69 -7.45 -7.09 9.08
CA LEU A 69 -6.14 -7.29 9.69
C LEU A 69 -6.26 -8.27 10.86
N SER A 70 -7.21 -8.04 11.77
CA SER A 70 -7.44 -8.86 12.98
C SER A 70 -7.91 -10.28 12.67
N GLU A 71 -8.80 -10.47 11.70
CA GLU A 71 -9.29 -11.79 11.28
C GLU A 71 -8.16 -12.69 10.70
N HIS A 72 -7.10 -12.09 10.16
CA HIS A 72 -5.94 -12.80 9.60
C HIS A 72 -4.70 -12.81 10.53
N GLN A 73 -4.81 -12.25 11.75
CA GLN A 73 -3.71 -12.09 12.70
C GLN A 73 -3.33 -13.34 13.48
N THR A 74 -3.99 -14.49 13.30
CA THR A 74 -3.76 -15.72 14.09
C THR A 74 -2.30 -16.18 14.10
N LYS A 75 -1.47 -15.70 13.16
CA LYS A 75 -0.04 -16.03 13.04
C LYS A 75 0.90 -14.81 13.10
N ALA A 76 0.38 -13.60 13.32
CA ALA A 76 1.20 -12.40 13.49
C ALA A 76 1.80 -12.38 14.91
N THR A 77 3.06 -12.00 15.01
CA THR A 77 3.77 -11.79 16.28
C THR A 77 3.64 -10.34 16.75
N ALA A 78 3.59 -9.38 15.83
CA ALA A 78 3.38 -7.98 16.13
C ALA A 78 2.84 -7.23 14.91
N ILE A 79 2.16 -6.11 15.15
CA ILE A 79 1.80 -5.15 14.11
C ILE A 79 2.36 -3.79 14.50
N VAL A 80 3.07 -3.18 13.56
CA VAL A 80 3.62 -1.83 13.72
C VAL A 80 2.86 -0.91 12.78
N ALA A 81 2.22 0.12 13.32
CA ALA A 81 1.52 1.13 12.55
C ALA A 81 2.43 2.34 12.31
N TYR A 82 2.58 2.73 11.05
CA TYR A 82 3.27 3.93 10.61
C TYR A 82 2.22 4.91 10.07
N PRO A 83 1.73 5.85 10.91
CA PRO A 83 0.79 6.86 10.45
C PRO A 83 1.47 7.79 9.44
N TYR A 84 0.71 8.23 8.46
CA TYR A 84 1.10 9.22 7.46
C TYR A 84 0.08 10.35 7.48
N GLU A 85 0.55 11.58 7.59
CA GLU A 85 -0.25 12.78 7.40
C GLU A 85 0.58 13.79 6.63
N GLU A 86 -0.01 14.36 5.57
CA GLU A 86 0.60 15.42 4.78
C GLU A 86 0.45 16.76 5.51
N ASP A 87 1.47 17.62 5.41
CA ASP A 87 1.41 18.99 5.94
C ASP A 87 0.20 19.73 5.36
N GLY A 88 -0.66 20.24 6.24
CA GLY A 88 -1.93 20.86 5.85
C GLY A 88 -3.14 19.91 5.80
N GLY A 89 -2.94 18.61 6.05
CA GLY A 89 -3.99 17.64 6.33
C GLY A 89 -4.75 17.12 5.11
N SER A 90 -4.29 17.43 3.90
CA SER A 90 -4.88 17.04 2.60
C SER A 90 -4.80 15.56 2.28
N LYS A 91 -3.87 14.83 2.91
CA LYS A 91 -3.75 13.38 2.81
C LYS A 91 -3.48 12.79 4.19
N ALA A 92 -4.16 11.71 4.51
CA ALA A 92 -3.87 10.91 5.70
C ALA A 92 -3.93 9.42 5.37
N GLY A 93 -3.21 8.62 6.13
CA GLY A 93 -3.11 7.19 5.92
C GLY A 93 -2.37 6.49 7.04
N VAL A 94 -2.34 5.17 6.97
CA VAL A 94 -1.52 4.33 7.86
C VAL A 94 -0.96 3.19 7.05
N LEU A 95 0.33 2.90 7.24
CA LEU A 95 1.00 1.70 6.77
C LEU A 95 1.21 0.76 7.97
N TYR A 96 0.60 -0.41 7.93
CA TYR A 96 0.75 -1.46 8.91
C TYR A 96 1.78 -2.47 8.42
N GLU A 97 2.88 -2.62 9.17
CA GLU A 97 3.83 -3.72 9.01
C GLU A 97 3.40 -4.88 9.92
N ILE A 98 3.25 -6.07 9.34
CA ILE A 98 2.81 -7.26 10.06
C ILE A 98 4.02 -8.19 10.21
N LYS A 99 4.48 -8.35 11.44
CA LYS A 99 5.61 -9.22 11.79
C LYS A 99 5.12 -10.62 12.14
N GLY A 100 5.88 -11.65 11.79
CA GLY A 100 5.53 -13.06 12.01
C GLY A 100 5.01 -13.76 10.75
N ASN A 101 4.51 -14.99 10.91
CA ASN A 101 4.09 -15.86 9.80
C ASN A 101 2.64 -15.57 9.36
N ALA A 102 2.30 -14.29 9.25
CA ALA A 102 1.01 -13.83 8.76
C ALA A 102 0.88 -14.05 7.25
N ALA A 103 -0.36 -14.09 6.74
CA ALA A 103 -0.63 -14.23 5.30
C ALA A 103 -0.17 -13.00 4.50
N SER A 104 -0.28 -11.81 5.11
CA SER A 104 0.20 -10.55 4.56
C SER A 104 1.33 -10.00 5.42
N SER A 105 2.34 -9.40 4.78
CA SER A 105 3.48 -8.78 5.48
C SER A 105 3.29 -7.28 5.69
N ALA A 106 2.42 -6.64 4.91
CA ALA A 106 2.08 -5.23 5.07
C ALA A 106 0.69 -4.92 4.53
N GLN A 107 -0.02 -4.01 5.16
CA GLN A 107 -1.26 -3.43 4.64
C GLN A 107 -1.22 -1.93 4.79
N PHE A 108 -1.94 -1.18 3.94
CA PHE A 108 -1.99 0.26 4.06
C PHE A 108 -3.32 0.83 3.61
N TYR A 109 -3.58 2.07 4.02
CA TYR A 109 -4.54 2.93 3.35
C TYR A 109 -4.02 4.37 3.29
N VAL A 110 -4.53 5.12 2.32
CA VAL A 110 -4.33 6.56 2.16
C VAL A 110 -5.60 7.19 1.58
N THR A 111 -5.97 8.35 2.10
CA THR A 111 -7.21 9.04 1.77
C THR A 111 -7.03 10.55 1.79
N ASP A 112 -7.86 11.28 1.06
CA ASP A 112 -8.04 12.73 1.20
C ASP A 112 -9.06 13.10 2.29
N LYS A 113 -9.61 12.12 3.02
CA LYS A 113 -10.67 12.24 4.04
C LYS A 113 -12.05 12.63 3.49
N GLU A 114 -12.18 12.92 2.19
CA GLU A 114 -13.42 13.44 1.59
C GLU A 114 -14.02 12.51 0.54
N LYS A 115 -13.22 12.06 -0.45
CA LYS A 115 -13.72 11.40 -1.66
C LYS A 115 -12.93 10.16 -2.04
N HIS A 116 -11.63 10.17 -1.79
CA HIS A 116 -10.71 9.17 -2.28
C HIS A 116 -10.20 8.31 -1.14
N PHE A 117 -10.30 7.00 -1.28
CA PHE A 117 -9.74 6.04 -0.34
C PHE A 117 -9.03 4.94 -1.11
N LEU A 118 -7.71 4.84 -0.94
CA LEU A 118 -6.87 3.84 -1.57
C LEU A 118 -6.33 2.93 -0.48
N ASN A 119 -6.53 1.62 -0.60
CA ASN A 119 -5.95 0.64 0.31
C ASN A 119 -5.17 -0.42 -0.44
N GLY A 120 -4.35 -1.17 0.30
CA GLY A 120 -3.64 -2.29 -0.29
C GLY A 120 -3.05 -3.24 0.72
N ALA A 121 -2.64 -4.40 0.21
CA ALA A 121 -2.07 -5.48 0.99
C ALA A 121 -0.97 -6.20 0.21
N LEU A 122 0.14 -6.47 0.89
CA LEU A 122 1.31 -7.17 0.38
C LEU A 122 1.25 -8.64 0.79
N TYR A 123 1.39 -9.53 -0.19
CA TYR A 123 1.44 -10.97 -0.02
C TYR A 123 2.72 -11.53 -0.65
N PHE A 124 3.34 -12.50 0.02
CA PHE A 124 4.42 -13.28 -0.56
C PHE A 124 3.87 -14.59 -1.11
N ASN A 125 4.22 -14.92 -2.36
CA ASN A 125 3.80 -16.15 -3.03
C ASN A 125 4.66 -17.37 -2.62
N ILE A 126 5.23 -17.35 -1.41
CA ILE A 126 6.00 -18.43 -0.84
C ILE A 126 5.41 -18.86 0.49
N LYS A 127 5.65 -20.11 0.89
CA LYS A 127 5.30 -20.57 2.23
C LYS A 127 5.95 -19.63 3.26
N PRO A 128 5.18 -19.07 4.22
CA PRO A 128 5.70 -18.05 5.12
C PRO A 128 6.88 -18.61 5.92
N ASN A 129 8.06 -18.06 5.64
CA ASN A 129 9.24 -18.15 6.47
C ASN A 129 9.69 -16.71 6.75
N TYR A 130 9.25 -16.17 7.89
CA TYR A 130 9.42 -14.77 8.25
C TYR A 130 10.87 -14.29 8.10
N ASP A 131 11.86 -15.04 8.61
CA ASP A 131 13.26 -14.64 8.56
C ASP A 131 13.80 -14.51 7.13
N SER A 132 13.32 -15.33 6.19
CA SER A 132 13.73 -15.26 4.78
C SER A 132 13.05 -14.13 4.01
N ILE A 133 11.80 -13.81 4.34
CA ILE A 133 11.04 -12.76 3.65
C ILE A 133 11.24 -11.38 4.26
N TYR A 134 11.69 -11.28 5.52
CA TYR A 134 11.76 -10.00 6.22
C TYR A 134 12.57 -8.94 5.48
N PRO A 135 13.79 -9.21 4.96
CA PRO A 135 14.53 -8.21 4.19
C PRO A 135 13.78 -7.79 2.91
N ALA A 136 13.15 -8.75 2.21
CA ALA A 136 12.35 -8.48 1.01
C ALA A 136 11.11 -7.64 1.33
N ALA A 137 10.44 -7.91 2.44
CA ALA A 137 9.28 -7.15 2.90
C ALA A 137 9.66 -5.71 3.22
N GLN A 138 10.79 -5.48 3.89
CA GLN A 138 11.28 -4.13 4.17
C GLN A 138 11.53 -3.34 2.88
N TYR A 139 12.13 -3.94 1.85
CA TYR A 139 12.31 -3.25 0.56
C TYR A 139 10.99 -2.79 -0.08
N ILE A 140 9.95 -3.62 -0.02
CA ILE A 140 8.63 -3.25 -0.56
C ILE A 140 7.93 -2.23 0.35
N ILE A 141 8.11 -2.33 1.67
CA ILE A 141 7.57 -1.37 2.65
C ILE A 141 8.16 0.04 2.42
N GLU A 142 9.45 0.15 2.12
CA GLU A 142 10.07 1.43 1.76
C GLU A 142 9.49 1.98 0.44
N ASP A 143 9.27 1.13 -0.57
CA ASP A 143 8.55 1.55 -1.77
C ASP A 143 7.14 2.05 -1.44
N LEU A 144 6.41 1.32 -0.59
CA LEU A 144 5.06 1.69 -0.18
C LEU A 144 5.01 3.07 0.49
N ARG A 145 6.00 3.40 1.33
CA ARG A 145 6.09 4.73 1.95
C ARG A 145 6.23 5.83 0.90
N GLU A 146 7.13 5.65 -0.05
CA GLU A 146 7.32 6.58 -1.17
C GLU A 146 6.05 6.70 -2.02
N MET A 147 5.42 5.56 -2.35
CA MET A 147 4.17 5.49 -3.11
C MET A 147 3.02 6.25 -2.42
N ILE A 148 2.85 6.03 -1.11
CA ILE A 148 1.82 6.69 -0.29
C ILE A 148 2.07 8.20 -0.24
N SER A 149 3.32 8.62 -0.06
CA SER A 149 3.65 10.05 0.03
C SER A 149 3.39 10.81 -1.27
N GLN A 150 3.56 10.15 -2.41
CA GLN A 150 3.48 10.76 -3.74
C GLN A 150 2.16 10.49 -4.46
N VAL A 151 1.20 9.83 -3.81
CA VAL A 151 -0.14 9.66 -4.40
C VAL A 151 -0.79 11.02 -4.60
N SER A 152 -1.35 11.24 -5.79
CA SER A 152 -2.10 12.45 -6.10
C SER A 152 -3.50 12.09 -6.56
N TRP A 153 -4.48 12.80 -6.02
CA TRP A 153 -5.89 12.59 -6.34
C TRP A 153 -6.27 13.38 -7.58
N LYS A 154 -7.10 12.79 -8.44
CA LYS A 154 -7.70 13.51 -9.56
C LYS A 154 -9.06 14.03 -9.14
N THR A 155 -9.26 15.33 -9.30
CA THR A 155 -10.58 15.94 -9.13
C THR A 155 -11.51 15.39 -10.22
N PRO A 156 -12.70 14.88 -9.87
CA PRO A 156 -13.73 14.56 -10.84
C PRO A 156 -14.22 15.81 -11.59
#